data_AF-A0A9P7DSH8-F1
#
_entry.id   AF-A0A9P7DSH8-F1
#
_cell.length_a   1.000
_cell.length_b   1.000
_cell.length_c   1.000
_cell.angle_alpha   90.00
_cell.angle_beta   90.00
_cell.angle_gamma   90.00
#
_symmetry.space_group_name_H-M   'P 1'
#
loop_
_entity.id
_entity.type
_entity.pdbx_description
1 polymer ?
#
loop_
_entity_poly.entity_id
_entity_poly.type
_entity_poly.pdbx_seq_one_letter_code
_entity_poly.pdbx_strand_id
1 'polypeptide(L)'
;LLALQAEELELRKGQANDCLERIQLALGHKAIIYRQHFRSANSVWTGTRSKQEAQCCHIKIKKYVRSYQRARLAMERLGMDQDSLENIYQEILPEQLNIDKEVTEENRFGQGSDKLAWFWRVNGAKKSQKDAWMNEFYRMNWLKAKARWNRWEEELSLVQHEMGWTIGWFKHQEEKWHQWWNEAMKSGHQPYAYRQVLVWKAFVMEAEEKF
;
A
#
# COMPACT_ATOMS: atom_id res chain seq x y z
N LEU A 1 -41.72 -15.12 -13.37
CA LEU A 1 -41.03 -13.81 -13.39
C LEU A 1 -39.83 -13.78 -12.43
N LEU A 2 -39.98 -14.16 -11.16
CA LEU A 2 -38.85 -14.20 -10.19
C LEU A 2 -37.70 -15.14 -10.60
N ALA A 3 -37.99 -16.31 -11.20
CA ALA A 3 -36.96 -17.23 -11.68
C ALA A 3 -36.08 -16.63 -12.80
N LEU A 4 -36.69 -15.93 -13.76
CA LEU A 4 -35.96 -15.24 -14.85
C LEU A 4 -35.11 -14.09 -14.32
N GLN A 5 -35.58 -13.38 -13.29
CA GLN A 5 -34.82 -12.32 -12.64
C GLN A 5 -33.57 -12.85 -11.93
N ALA A 6 -33.68 -14.00 -11.25
CA ALA A 6 -32.55 -14.66 -10.60
C ALA A 6 -31.51 -15.15 -11.62
N GLU A 7 -31.95 -15.77 -12.73
CA GLU A 7 -31.04 -16.22 -13.80
C GLU A 7 -30.33 -15.04 -14.48
N GLU A 8 -31.05 -13.97 -14.81
CA GLU A 8 -30.46 -12.76 -15.38
C GLU A 8 -29.44 -12.14 -14.42
N LEU A 9 -29.72 -12.12 -13.11
CA LEU A 9 -28.80 -11.60 -12.10
C LEU A 9 -27.49 -12.40 -12.04
N GLU A 10 -27.56 -13.73 -12.12
CA GLU A 10 -26.38 -14.59 -12.22
C GLU A 10 -25.58 -14.34 -13.52
N LEU A 11 -26.26 -14.13 -14.65
CA LEU A 11 -25.60 -13.75 -15.90
C LEU A 11 -24.87 -12.41 -15.76
N ARG A 12 -25.46 -11.42 -15.08
CA ARG A 12 -24.81 -10.11 -14.85
C ARG A 12 -23.62 -10.22 -13.90
N LYS A 13 -23.67 -11.06 -12.87
CA LYS A 13 -22.50 -11.37 -12.02
C LYS A 13 -21.35 -11.97 -12.84
N GLY A 14 -21.68 -12.91 -13.73
CA GLY A 14 -20.71 -13.49 -14.68
C GLY A 14 -20.07 -12.42 -15.56
N GLN A 15 -20.89 -11.58 -16.21
CA GLN A 15 -20.41 -10.47 -17.04
C GLN A 15 -19.52 -9.49 -16.27
N ALA A 16 -19.88 -9.16 -15.03
CA ALA A 16 -19.09 -8.29 -14.18
C ALA A 16 -17.73 -8.92 -13.86
N ASN A 17 -17.69 -10.19 -13.44
CA ASN A 17 -16.46 -10.91 -13.11
C ASN A 17 -15.52 -11.01 -14.34
N ASP A 18 -16.06 -11.35 -15.51
CA ASP A 18 -15.28 -11.39 -16.76
C ASP A 18 -14.70 -10.02 -17.13
N CYS A 19 -15.47 -8.94 -16.92
CA CYS A 19 -14.98 -7.59 -17.15
C CYS A 19 -13.85 -7.23 -16.18
N LEU A 20 -13.96 -7.60 -14.90
CA LEU A 20 -12.92 -7.38 -13.90
C LEU A 20 -11.63 -8.12 -14.25
N GLU A 21 -11.72 -9.39 -14.65
CA GLU A 21 -10.55 -10.17 -15.11
C GLU A 21 -9.88 -9.50 -16.33
N ARG A 22 -10.66 -9.08 -17.31
CA ARG A 22 -10.14 -8.38 -18.49
C ARG A 22 -9.50 -7.03 -18.17
N ILE A 23 -10.02 -6.31 -17.17
CA ILE A 23 -9.41 -5.06 -16.67
C ILE A 23 -8.05 -5.35 -16.04
N GLN A 24 -7.98 -6.36 -15.16
CA GLN A 24 -6.73 -6.79 -14.51
C GLN A 24 -5.67 -7.17 -15.55
N LEU A 25 -6.02 -8.02 -16.53
CA LEU A 25 -5.12 -8.44 -17.60
C LEU A 25 -4.63 -7.26 -18.44
N ALA A 26 -5.51 -6.34 -18.82
CA ALA A 26 -5.14 -5.19 -19.64
C ALA A 26 -4.26 -4.18 -18.86
N LEU A 27 -4.53 -3.96 -17.57
CA LEU A 27 -3.68 -3.16 -16.68
C LEU A 27 -2.30 -3.81 -16.52
N GLY A 28 -2.29 -5.13 -16.39
CA GLY A 28 -1.08 -5.90 -16.26
C GLY A 28 -0.17 -5.85 -17.48
N HIS A 29 -0.75 -6.09 -18.64
CA HIS A 29 -0.05 -5.96 -19.92
C HIS A 29 0.50 -4.54 -20.11
N LYS A 30 -0.28 -3.52 -19.72
CA LYS A 30 0.17 -2.12 -19.72
C LYS A 30 1.41 -1.95 -18.80
N ALA A 31 1.39 -2.50 -17.59
CA ALA A 31 2.52 -2.42 -16.66
C ALA A 31 3.81 -3.06 -17.23
N ILE A 32 3.70 -4.21 -17.91
CA ILE A 32 4.83 -4.87 -18.58
C ILE A 32 5.45 -3.96 -19.64
N ILE A 33 4.62 -3.37 -20.50
CA ILE A 33 5.07 -2.47 -21.57
C ILE A 33 5.84 -1.29 -20.96
N TYR A 34 5.35 -0.73 -19.84
CA TYR A 34 6.05 0.33 -19.11
C TYR A 34 7.41 -0.14 -18.57
N ARG A 35 7.48 -1.33 -17.97
CA ARG A 35 8.72 -1.88 -17.43
C ARG A 35 9.76 -2.19 -18.51
N GLN A 36 9.36 -2.90 -19.56
CA GLN A 36 10.26 -3.39 -20.60
C GLN A 36 10.73 -2.28 -21.53
N HIS A 37 9.81 -1.43 -22.00
CA HIS A 37 10.14 -0.51 -23.09
C HIS A 37 10.48 0.90 -22.63
N PHE A 38 9.91 1.44 -21.56
CA PHE A 38 10.26 2.81 -21.14
C PHE A 38 11.59 2.91 -20.40
N ARG A 39 12.10 1.81 -19.83
CA ARG A 39 13.42 1.77 -19.18
C ARG A 39 14.57 1.34 -20.10
N SER A 40 14.29 0.60 -21.19
CA SER A 40 15.33 0.04 -22.07
C SER A 40 15.22 0.45 -23.55
N ALA A 41 14.29 1.35 -23.93
CA ALA A 41 14.17 1.76 -25.33
C ALA A 41 15.34 2.66 -25.74
N ASN A 42 16.23 2.07 -26.52
CA ASN A 42 17.37 2.77 -27.11
C ASN A 42 17.04 3.45 -28.46
N SER A 43 15.79 3.39 -28.94
CA SER A 43 15.39 3.98 -30.23
C SER A 43 14.02 4.67 -30.20
N VAL A 44 13.88 5.71 -31.04
CA VAL A 44 12.65 6.49 -31.20
C VAL A 44 11.48 5.61 -31.68
N TRP A 45 11.74 4.68 -32.60
CA TRP A 45 10.71 3.81 -33.16
C TRP A 45 10.15 2.83 -32.11
N THR A 46 11.02 2.21 -31.32
CA THR A 46 10.62 1.35 -30.20
C THR A 46 9.82 2.14 -29.16
N GLY A 47 10.19 3.40 -28.90
CA GLY A 47 9.43 4.30 -28.04
C GLY A 47 8.01 4.59 -28.58
N THR A 48 7.88 4.88 -29.87
CA THR A 48 6.57 5.17 -30.50
C THR A 48 5.65 3.95 -30.51
N ARG A 49 6.17 2.77 -30.87
CA ARG A 49 5.40 1.52 -30.87
C ARG A 49 4.90 1.17 -29.46
N SER A 50 5.76 1.32 -28.46
CA SER A 50 5.40 1.03 -27.06
C SER A 50 4.34 2.00 -26.52
N LYS A 51 4.41 3.28 -26.89
CA LYS A 51 3.36 4.27 -26.60
C LYS A 51 2.02 3.88 -27.24
N GLN A 52 2.04 3.45 -28.49
CA GLN A 52 0.84 3.00 -29.18
C GLN A 52 0.24 1.75 -28.53
N GLU A 53 1.08 0.79 -28.13
CA GLU A 53 0.64 -0.42 -27.44
C GLU A 53 0.04 -0.13 -26.05
N ALA A 54 0.68 0.75 -25.28
CA ALA A 54 0.15 1.23 -24.01
C ALA A 54 -1.19 1.97 -24.20
N GLN A 55 -1.34 2.73 -25.28
CA GLN A 55 -2.60 3.40 -25.63
C GLN A 55 -3.69 2.39 -26.01
N CYS A 56 -3.36 1.35 -26.78
CA CYS A 56 -4.29 0.25 -27.07
C CYS A 56 -4.77 -0.44 -25.79
N CYS A 57 -3.87 -0.70 -24.84
CA CYS A 57 -4.24 -1.23 -23.52
C CYS A 57 -5.17 -0.28 -22.77
N HIS A 58 -4.89 1.03 -22.79
CA HIS A 58 -5.75 2.05 -22.17
C HIS A 58 -7.17 2.08 -22.75
N ILE A 59 -7.30 1.98 -24.07
CA ILE A 59 -8.60 1.93 -24.75
C ILE A 59 -9.37 0.66 -24.35
N LYS A 60 -8.69 -0.50 -24.28
CA LYS A 60 -9.28 -1.77 -23.81
C LYS A 60 -9.79 -1.65 -22.36
N ILE A 61 -8.99 -1.08 -21.46
CA ILE A 61 -9.39 -0.84 -20.06
C ILE A 61 -10.68 -0.02 -20.01
N LYS A 62 -10.73 1.13 -20.69
CA LYS A 62 -11.94 1.97 -20.73
C LYS A 62 -13.16 1.23 -21.27
N LYS A 63 -12.98 0.38 -22.29
CA LYS A 63 -14.05 -0.46 -22.83
C LYS A 63 -14.59 -1.42 -21.77
N TYR A 64 -13.71 -2.15 -21.07
CA TYR A 64 -14.12 -3.12 -20.07
C TYR A 64 -14.73 -2.48 -18.83
N VAL A 65 -14.24 -1.31 -18.40
CA VAL A 65 -14.84 -0.54 -17.30
C VAL A 65 -16.28 -0.13 -17.63
N ARG A 66 -16.53 0.36 -18.86
CA ARG A 66 -17.89 0.69 -19.30
C ARG A 66 -18.82 -0.53 -19.31
N SER A 67 -18.31 -1.68 -19.76
CA SER A 67 -19.08 -2.94 -19.73
C SER A 67 -19.39 -3.38 -18.30
N TYR A 68 -18.42 -3.28 -17.40
CA TYR A 68 -18.60 -3.56 -15.97
C TYR A 68 -19.67 -2.65 -15.35
N GLN A 69 -19.57 -1.34 -15.55
CA GLN A 69 -20.54 -0.37 -15.02
C GLN A 69 -21.97 -0.66 -15.53
N ARG A 70 -22.11 -1.05 -16.80
CA ARG A 70 -23.42 -1.47 -17.35
C ARG A 70 -23.95 -2.73 -16.67
N ALA A 71 -23.10 -3.73 -16.44
CA ALA A 71 -23.49 -4.94 -15.71
C ALA A 71 -23.89 -4.61 -14.26
N ARG A 72 -23.14 -3.74 -13.57
CA ARG A 72 -23.44 -3.28 -12.21
C ARG A 72 -24.79 -2.56 -12.11
N LEU A 73 -25.06 -1.61 -13.01
CA LEU A 73 -26.36 -0.92 -13.05
C LEU A 73 -27.52 -1.89 -13.35
N ALA A 74 -27.29 -2.93 -14.16
CA ALA A 74 -28.29 -3.97 -14.38
C ALA A 74 -28.53 -4.79 -13.11
N MET A 75 -27.48 -5.16 -12.38
CA MET A 75 -27.59 -5.87 -11.09
C MET A 75 -28.37 -5.06 -10.05
N GLU A 76 -28.11 -3.76 -9.95
CA GLU A 76 -28.84 -2.83 -9.09
C GLU A 76 -30.34 -2.79 -9.44
N ARG A 77 -30.68 -2.68 -10.72
CA ARG A 77 -32.08 -2.70 -11.19
C ARG A 77 -32.80 -4.03 -10.96
N LEU A 78 -32.06 -5.14 -10.93
CA LEU A 78 -32.59 -6.47 -10.65
C LEU A 78 -32.77 -6.71 -9.14
N GLY A 79 -32.52 -5.73 -8.29
CA GLY A 79 -32.74 -5.82 -6.85
C GLY A 79 -31.65 -6.58 -6.10
N MET A 80 -30.40 -6.51 -6.58
CA MET A 80 -29.26 -7.04 -5.84
C MET A 80 -29.13 -6.34 -4.48
N ASP A 81 -28.75 -7.11 -3.46
CA ASP A 81 -28.50 -6.58 -2.13
C ASP A 81 -27.40 -5.50 -2.14
N GLN A 82 -27.64 -4.43 -1.38
CA GLN A 82 -26.78 -3.25 -1.35
C GLN A 82 -25.40 -3.59 -0.77
N ASP A 83 -25.32 -4.48 0.22
CA ASP A 83 -24.05 -4.92 0.82
C ASP A 83 -23.17 -5.63 -0.22
N SER A 84 -23.78 -6.45 -1.09
CA SER A 84 -23.06 -7.10 -2.20
C SER A 84 -22.53 -6.09 -3.23
N LEU A 85 -23.27 -5.02 -3.50
CA LEU A 85 -22.85 -3.95 -4.42
C LEU A 85 -21.74 -3.07 -3.82
N GLU A 86 -21.70 -2.91 -2.50
CA GLU A 86 -20.70 -2.08 -1.82
C GLU A 86 -19.43 -2.87 -1.45
N ASN A 87 -19.54 -4.16 -1.14
CA ASN A 87 -18.39 -4.97 -0.71
C ASN A 87 -17.76 -5.76 -1.86
N ILE A 88 -18.58 -6.35 -2.75
CA ILE A 88 -18.09 -7.23 -3.84
C ILE A 88 -18.01 -6.49 -5.17
N TYR A 89 -19.07 -5.78 -5.57
CA TYR A 89 -19.16 -5.12 -6.88
C TYR A 89 -19.07 -3.59 -6.78
N GLN A 90 -17.97 -3.13 -6.20
CA GLN A 90 -17.67 -1.71 -5.98
C GLN A 90 -17.60 -0.91 -7.29
N GLU A 91 -17.83 0.39 -7.20
CA GLU A 91 -17.59 1.28 -8.33
C GLU A 91 -16.08 1.38 -8.64
N ILE A 92 -15.74 1.44 -9.92
CA ILE A 92 -14.36 1.60 -10.37
C ILE A 92 -14.09 3.09 -10.56
N LEU A 93 -13.22 3.63 -9.71
CA LEU A 93 -12.80 5.02 -9.79
C LEU A 93 -11.67 5.21 -10.81
N PRO A 94 -11.61 6.34 -11.54
CA PRO A 94 -10.53 6.61 -12.49
C PRO A 94 -9.13 6.54 -11.88
N GLU A 95 -8.97 6.94 -10.62
CA GLU A 95 -7.70 6.94 -9.89
C GLU A 95 -7.16 5.52 -9.70
N GLN A 96 -8.06 4.54 -9.58
CA GLN A 96 -7.74 3.12 -9.41
C GLN A 96 -7.30 2.43 -10.72
N LEU A 97 -7.50 3.09 -11.87
CA LEU A 97 -7.10 2.60 -13.19
C LEU A 97 -5.69 3.04 -13.59
N ASN A 98 -5.03 3.81 -12.74
CA ASN A 98 -3.61 4.07 -12.92
C ASN A 98 -2.82 2.78 -12.77
N ILE A 99 -1.78 2.62 -13.60
CA ILE A 99 -0.86 1.50 -13.48
C ILE A 99 -0.25 1.60 -12.10
N ASP A 100 -0.32 0.51 -11.36
CA ASP A 100 0.28 0.45 -10.04
C ASP A 100 1.77 0.74 -10.18
N LYS A 101 2.19 1.87 -9.61
CA LYS A 101 3.59 2.30 -9.61
C LYS A 101 4.45 1.28 -8.87
N GLU A 102 3.87 0.49 -7.97
CA GLU A 102 4.56 -0.63 -7.32
C GLU A 102 5.09 -1.67 -8.32
N VAL A 103 4.46 -1.80 -9.50
CA VAL A 103 4.86 -2.80 -10.52
C VAL A 103 5.87 -2.23 -11.49
N THR A 104 5.82 -0.92 -11.73
CA THR A 104 6.76 -0.23 -12.60
C THR A 104 8.03 0.23 -11.88
N GLU A 105 7.99 0.43 -10.56
CA GLU A 105 9.09 0.97 -9.75
C GLU A 105 9.35 0.11 -8.51
N GLU A 106 10.35 -0.77 -8.60
CA GLU A 106 10.69 -1.74 -7.54
C GLU A 106 11.16 -1.07 -6.22
N ASN A 107 11.79 0.11 -6.27
CA ASN A 107 12.42 0.78 -5.12
C ASN A 107 11.83 2.17 -4.81
N ARG A 108 10.55 2.41 -5.09
CA ARG A 108 9.94 3.73 -4.85
C ARG A 108 9.86 4.05 -3.35
N PHE A 109 10.33 5.22 -2.92
CA PHE A 109 10.14 5.72 -1.55
C PHE A 109 8.69 6.19 -1.33
N GLY A 110 8.15 6.06 -0.12
CA GLY A 110 6.80 6.56 0.25
C GLY A 110 5.62 5.60 0.02
N GLN A 111 5.87 4.28 -0.03
CA GLN A 111 4.86 3.23 -0.27
C GLN A 111 3.95 2.92 0.93
N GLY A 112 4.03 3.69 2.02
CA GLY A 112 3.37 3.35 3.30
C GLY A 112 1.84 3.29 3.22
N SER A 113 1.21 4.05 2.33
CA SER A 113 -0.25 4.18 2.22
C SER A 113 -0.85 3.63 0.93
N ASP A 114 -0.04 3.15 -0.02
CA ASP A 114 -0.54 2.72 -1.32
C ASP A 114 -1.32 1.40 -1.16
N LYS A 115 -2.65 1.51 -1.21
CA LYS A 115 -3.58 0.37 -1.20
C LYS A 115 -3.88 -0.02 -2.64
N LEU A 116 -3.61 -1.28 -2.98
CA LEU A 116 -4.07 -1.88 -4.24
C LEU A 116 -5.57 -1.64 -4.43
N ALA A 117 -5.98 -1.34 -5.67
CA ALA A 117 -7.39 -1.18 -5.99
C ALA A 117 -8.20 -2.43 -5.63
N TRP A 118 -9.46 -2.25 -5.21
CA TRP A 118 -10.29 -3.33 -4.69
C TRP A 118 -10.45 -4.50 -5.65
N PHE A 119 -10.55 -4.22 -6.96
CA PHE A 119 -10.79 -5.24 -7.96
C PHE A 119 -9.63 -6.24 -8.08
N TRP A 120 -8.42 -5.93 -7.60
CA TRP A 120 -7.32 -6.90 -7.49
C TRP A 120 -7.54 -7.95 -6.39
N ARG A 121 -8.40 -7.67 -5.41
CA ARG A 121 -8.72 -8.59 -4.29
C ARG A 121 -9.87 -9.53 -4.61
N VAL A 122 -10.72 -9.21 -5.58
CA VAL A 122 -12.01 -9.89 -5.81
C VAL A 122 -11.89 -11.27 -6.47
N ASN A 123 -10.74 -11.60 -7.09
CA ASN A 123 -10.54 -12.88 -7.76
C ASN A 123 -9.61 -13.84 -6.98
N GLY A 124 -10.02 -14.17 -5.75
CA GLY A 124 -9.53 -15.34 -5.04
C GLY A 124 -10.13 -16.62 -5.63
N ALA A 125 -9.28 -17.47 -6.22
CA ALA A 125 -9.57 -18.90 -6.44
C ALA A 125 -10.60 -19.34 -7.51
N LYS A 126 -10.56 -18.81 -8.74
CA LYS A 126 -10.89 -19.64 -9.92
C LYS A 126 -9.62 -20.03 -10.66
N LYS A 127 -9.34 -21.34 -10.68
CA LYS A 127 -8.29 -22.04 -11.45
C LYS A 127 -8.58 -22.01 -12.95
N SER A 128 -8.98 -20.87 -13.50
CA SER A 128 -8.81 -20.66 -14.94
C SER A 128 -7.31 -20.51 -15.17
N GLN A 129 -6.83 -20.93 -16.32
CA GLN A 129 -5.44 -20.91 -16.77
C GLN A 129 -4.91 -19.46 -16.75
N LYS A 130 -4.61 -18.93 -15.56
CA LYS A 130 -4.16 -17.55 -15.37
C LYS A 130 -2.83 -17.40 -16.08
N ASP A 131 -2.72 -16.35 -16.88
CA ASP A 131 -1.46 -15.91 -17.48
C ASP A 131 -0.36 -15.95 -16.42
N ALA A 132 0.75 -16.64 -16.70
CA ALA A 132 1.85 -16.83 -15.75
C ALA A 132 2.30 -15.50 -15.11
N TRP A 133 2.17 -14.42 -15.87
CA TRP A 133 2.42 -13.07 -15.41
C TRP A 133 1.50 -12.59 -14.29
N MET A 134 0.19 -12.87 -14.35
CA MET A 134 -0.76 -12.50 -13.29
C MET A 134 -0.40 -13.18 -11.97
N ASN A 135 0.02 -14.45 -12.02
CA ASN A 135 0.47 -15.16 -10.83
C ASN A 135 1.73 -14.53 -10.25
N GLU A 136 2.67 -14.12 -11.10
CA GLU A 136 3.88 -13.43 -10.65
C GLU A 136 3.57 -12.04 -10.05
N PHE A 137 2.62 -11.31 -10.62
CA PHE A 137 2.13 -10.05 -10.08
C PHE A 137 1.54 -10.23 -8.67
N TYR A 138 0.64 -11.20 -8.49
CA TYR A 138 0.04 -11.49 -7.18
C TYR A 138 1.11 -11.94 -6.16
N ARG A 139 2.05 -12.79 -6.58
CA ARG A 139 3.16 -13.25 -5.75
C ARG A 139 4.04 -12.08 -5.28
N MET A 140 4.43 -11.19 -6.20
CA MET A 140 5.27 -10.04 -5.89
C MET A 140 4.56 -9.07 -4.94
N ASN A 141 3.29 -8.76 -5.19
CA ASN A 141 2.51 -7.88 -4.32
C ASN A 141 2.31 -8.49 -2.92
N TRP A 142 2.08 -9.79 -2.83
CA TRP A 142 2.02 -10.48 -1.54
C TRP A 142 3.35 -10.42 -0.79
N LEU A 143 4.48 -10.69 -1.47
CA LEU A 143 5.82 -10.60 -0.86
C LEU A 143 6.11 -9.19 -0.34
N LYS A 144 5.74 -8.15 -1.10
CA LYS A 144 5.90 -6.76 -0.67
C LYS A 144 5.02 -6.41 0.52
N ALA A 145 3.75 -6.82 0.50
CA ALA A 145 2.84 -6.62 1.63
C ALA A 145 3.36 -7.32 2.90
N LYS A 146 3.87 -8.55 2.76
CA LYS A 146 4.50 -9.29 3.85
C LYS A 146 5.77 -8.59 4.36
N ALA A 147 6.65 -8.13 3.47
CA ALA A 147 7.85 -7.39 3.86
C ALA A 147 7.52 -6.08 4.59
N ARG A 148 6.47 -5.36 4.17
CA ARG A 148 5.96 -4.19 4.88
C ARG A 148 5.47 -4.54 6.29
N TRP A 149 4.69 -5.61 6.41
CA TRP A 149 4.18 -6.06 7.70
C TRP A 149 5.31 -6.48 8.64
N ASN A 150 6.25 -7.30 8.17
CA ASN A 150 7.43 -7.70 8.95
C ASN A 150 8.23 -6.46 9.42
N ARG A 151 8.48 -5.49 8.54
CA ARG A 151 9.21 -4.26 8.92
C ARG A 151 8.44 -3.47 9.97
N TRP A 152 7.14 -3.31 9.81
CA TRP A 152 6.31 -2.60 10.79
C TRP A 152 6.35 -3.30 12.16
N GLU A 153 6.31 -4.64 12.17
CA GLU A 153 6.44 -5.43 13.40
C GLU A 153 7.82 -5.23 14.07
N GLU A 154 8.89 -5.25 13.27
CA GLU A 154 10.26 -4.95 13.73
C GLU A 154 10.38 -3.51 14.27
N GLU A 155 9.90 -2.51 13.53
CA GLU A 155 9.92 -1.10 13.90
C GLU A 155 9.13 -0.85 15.20
N LEU A 156 7.97 -1.49 15.37
CA LEU A 156 7.19 -1.38 16.61
C LEU A 156 8.00 -1.88 17.81
N SER A 157 8.65 -3.03 17.68
CA SER A 157 9.52 -3.58 18.72
C SER A 157 10.71 -2.66 19.00
N LEU A 158 11.39 -2.16 17.95
CA LEU A 158 12.52 -1.25 18.09
C LEU A 158 12.13 0.05 18.79
N VAL A 159 11.03 0.69 18.40
CA VAL A 159 10.56 1.95 19.00
C VAL A 159 10.28 1.77 20.49
N GLN A 160 9.67 0.65 20.90
CA GLN A 160 9.45 0.35 22.32
C GLN A 160 10.77 0.24 23.10
N HIS A 161 11.77 -0.42 22.54
CA HIS A 161 13.09 -0.52 23.16
C HIS A 161 13.82 0.83 23.16
N GLU A 162 13.74 1.61 22.08
CA GLU A 162 14.34 2.94 21.96
C GLU A 162 13.76 3.93 22.98
N MET A 163 12.45 3.90 23.23
CA MET A 163 11.81 4.68 24.29
C MET A 163 12.42 4.34 25.67
N GLY A 164 12.53 3.05 25.97
CA GLY A 164 13.15 2.56 27.20
C GLY A 164 14.63 2.93 27.32
N TRP A 165 15.41 2.77 26.25
CA TRP A 165 16.82 3.15 26.22
C TRP A 165 17.02 4.66 26.35
N THR A 166 16.12 5.47 25.79
CA THR A 166 16.18 6.93 25.90
C THR A 166 16.00 7.36 27.36
N ILE A 167 14.99 6.82 28.06
CA ILE A 167 14.81 7.07 29.51
C ILE A 167 16.04 6.60 30.30
N GLY A 168 16.54 5.39 30.01
CA GLY A 168 17.73 4.85 30.67
C GLY A 168 18.96 5.73 30.46
N TRP A 169 19.14 6.27 29.26
CA TRP A 169 20.23 7.19 28.94
C TRP A 169 20.09 8.52 29.68
N PHE A 170 18.88 9.10 29.77
CA PHE A 170 18.64 10.32 30.55
C PHE A 170 18.93 10.10 32.04
N LYS A 171 18.49 8.97 32.63
CA LYS A 171 18.80 8.61 34.02
C LYS A 171 20.31 8.48 34.24
N HIS A 172 21.00 7.82 33.31
CA HIS A 172 22.45 7.71 33.37
C HIS A 172 23.15 9.08 33.30
N GLN A 173 22.68 9.99 32.44
CA GLN A 173 23.21 11.36 32.41
C GLN A 173 22.94 12.12 33.71
N GLU A 174 21.72 12.04 34.25
CA GLU A 174 21.37 12.64 35.54
C GLU A 174 22.35 12.19 36.64
N GLU A 175 22.53 10.87 36.80
CA GLU A 175 23.45 10.30 37.78
C GLU A 175 24.89 10.78 37.60
N LYS A 176 25.37 10.83 36.36
CA LYS A 176 26.73 11.27 36.03
C LYS A 176 26.95 12.75 36.38
N TRP A 177 25.99 13.61 36.05
CA TRP A 177 26.03 15.02 36.46
C TRP A 177 25.92 15.18 37.98
N HIS A 178 25.17 14.29 38.65
CA HIS A 178 25.07 14.27 40.11
C HIS A 178 26.39 13.90 40.78
N GLN A 179 27.14 12.95 40.21
CA GLN A 179 28.49 12.60 40.66
C GLN A 179 29.45 13.79 40.49
N TRP A 180 29.44 14.44 39.32
CA TRP A 180 30.27 15.63 39.08
C TRP A 180 29.92 16.81 39.98
N TRP A 181 28.64 16.96 40.35
CA TRP A 181 28.23 17.95 41.35
C TRP A 181 28.85 17.68 42.72
N ASN A 182 28.86 16.42 43.16
CA ASN A 182 29.47 16.01 44.44
C ASN A 182 30.99 16.20 44.46
N GLU A 183 31.66 16.00 43.31
CA GLU A 183 33.12 16.09 43.18
C GLU A 183 33.64 17.52 42.88
N ALA A 184 32.74 18.46 42.57
CA ALA A 184 33.12 19.80 42.15
C ALA A 184 33.70 20.65 43.31
N MET A 185 35.02 20.88 43.27
CA MET A 185 35.72 21.75 44.24
C MET A 185 35.66 23.25 43.94
N LYS A 186 35.36 23.66 42.70
CA LYS A 186 35.40 25.09 42.30
C LYS A 186 34.03 25.76 42.48
N SER A 187 34.05 26.97 43.05
CA SER A 187 32.86 27.78 43.43
C SER A 187 31.84 28.09 42.31
N GLY A 188 32.14 27.82 41.03
CA GLY A 188 31.18 27.98 39.92
C GLY A 188 30.79 26.67 39.21
N HIS A 189 31.58 25.61 39.37
CA HIS A 189 31.31 24.34 38.72
C HIS A 189 30.19 23.57 39.42
N GLN A 190 30.13 23.67 40.75
CA GLN A 190 29.11 23.05 41.55
C GLN A 190 27.68 23.53 41.19
N PRO A 191 27.36 24.85 41.17
CA PRO A 191 26.02 25.30 40.78
C PRO A 191 25.68 24.98 39.32
N TYR A 192 26.66 24.95 38.41
CA TYR A 192 26.43 24.56 37.02
C TYR A 192 26.09 23.06 36.88
N ALA A 193 26.85 22.19 37.54
CA ALA A 193 26.59 20.75 37.55
C ALA A 193 25.22 20.44 38.15
N TYR A 194 24.85 21.13 39.24
CA TYR A 194 23.51 21.01 39.82
C TYR A 194 22.40 21.43 38.85
N ARG A 195 22.59 22.51 38.10
CA ARG A 195 21.64 22.91 37.05
C ARG A 195 21.49 21.82 35.97
N GLN A 196 22.58 21.18 35.56
CA GLN A 196 22.53 20.08 34.59
C GLN A 196 21.75 18.88 35.12
N VAL A 197 21.93 18.50 36.39
CA VAL A 197 21.10 17.46 37.04
C VAL A 197 19.62 17.77 36.89
N LEU A 198 19.20 19.00 37.18
CA LEU A 198 17.79 19.39 37.07
C LEU A 198 17.25 19.30 35.63
N VAL A 199 18.07 19.63 34.63
CA VAL A 199 17.70 19.50 33.21
C VAL A 199 17.51 18.04 32.82
N TRP A 200 18.45 17.17 33.17
CA TRP A 200 18.35 15.74 32.85
C TRP A 200 17.19 15.08 33.59
N LYS A 201 16.96 15.45 34.85
CA LYS A 201 15.79 15.01 35.61
C LYS A 201 14.47 15.42 34.96
N ALA A 202 14.38 16.64 34.42
CA ALA A 202 13.21 17.08 33.67
C ALA A 202 12.99 16.25 32.39
N PHE A 203 14.05 15.92 31.66
CA PHE A 203 13.95 15.03 30.50
C PHE A 203 13.51 13.61 30.87
N VAL A 204 13.98 13.05 32.00
CA VAL A 204 13.49 11.76 32.51
C VAL A 204 11.99 11.83 32.76
N MET A 205 11.53 12.83 33.52
CA MET A 205 10.10 12.98 33.84
C MET A 205 9.23 13.14 32.59
N GLU A 206 9.65 13.98 31.65
CA GLU A 206 8.91 14.22 30.40
C GLU A 206 8.88 12.96 29.51
N ALA A 207 9.98 12.21 29.45
CA ALA A 207 10.04 10.97 28.69
C ALA A 207 9.19 9.86 29.31
N GLU A 208 9.17 9.72 30.64
CA GLU A 208 8.32 8.75 31.35
C GLU A 208 6.82 9.09 31.24
N GLU A 209 6.45 10.36 31.04
CA GLU A 209 5.06 10.77 30.83
C GLU A 209 4.61 10.55 29.37
N LYS A 210 5.50 10.79 28.39
CA LYS A 210 5.15 10.80 26.97
C LYS A 210 5.31 9.46 26.24
N PHE A 211 6.20 8.59 26.72
CA PHE A 211 6.44 7.27 26.13
C PHE A 211 5.54 6.22 26.77
#